data_AF-A0AAU7MYI4-F1
#
_entry.id   AF-A0AAU7MYI4-F1
#
_cell.length_a   1.000
_cell.length_b   1.000
_cell.length_c   1.000
_cell.angle_alpha   90.00
_cell.angle_beta   90.00
_cell.angle_gamma   90.00
#
_symmetry.space_group_name_H-M   'P 1'
#
loop_
_entity.id
_entity.type
_entity.pdbx_description
1 polymer ?
#
loop_
_entity_poly.entity_id
_entity_poly.type
_entity_poly.pdbx_seq_one_letter_code
_entity_poly.pdbx_strand_id
1 'polypeptide(L)'
;MKICIWCRQNDTQVTFNNKAHTIPQSLCGKNICENVCDKCNSYFGNIQNRIPSIETVIKETFNISRMILLDSSNEVGKNKALARFKSELFNVNLKQKKVRVKPKYSLRQNFQKNMARQLKRGIYKVYLEERERQKGDALNEKYDFIREFSRYNLGDFPLIYFRRKNGIMMMLEEWNKSPELIFDERYRMKYLLDNHNFFEFELLGHVLAISTSRNFVLSRDTYIKETKKVKEELFSEMFPIEKFNDFDLTLKIMAN
;
A
#
# COMPACT_ATOMS: atom_id res chain seq x y z
N MET A 1 7.02 26.18 11.77
CA MET A 1 7.69 26.01 10.46
C MET A 1 7.39 24.62 9.95
N LYS A 2 6.69 24.49 8.81
CA LYS A 2 6.43 23.19 8.19
C LYS A 2 7.63 22.77 7.35
N ILE A 3 8.02 21.50 7.43
CA ILE A 3 9.07 20.91 6.60
C ILE A 3 8.47 19.72 5.87
N CYS A 4 8.67 19.64 4.56
CA CYS A 4 8.14 18.53 3.79
C CYS A 4 8.93 17.25 4.07
N ILE A 5 8.25 16.19 4.49
CA ILE A 5 8.88 14.89 4.77
C ILE A 5 9.54 14.25 3.55
N TRP A 6 9.20 14.69 2.33
CA TRP A 6 9.71 14.12 1.08
C TRP A 6 10.91 14.86 0.50
N CYS A 7 10.82 16.19 0.37
CA CYS A 7 11.89 17.00 -0.22
C CYS A 7 12.72 17.80 0.80
N ARG A 8 12.38 17.73 2.09
CA ARG A 8 13.03 18.47 3.19
C ARG A 8 13.02 20.00 3.05
N GLN A 9 12.28 20.54 2.08
CA GLN A 9 12.07 21.97 1.92
C GLN A 9 11.03 22.48 2.92
N ASN A 10 11.24 23.68 3.44
CA ASN A 10 10.32 24.32 4.39
C ASN A 10 9.27 25.21 3.69
N ASP A 11 8.35 25.75 4.49
CA ASP A 11 7.27 26.66 4.06
C ASP A 11 7.75 27.99 3.42
N THR A 12 9.03 28.34 3.52
CA THR A 12 9.62 29.48 2.77
C THR A 12 9.98 29.12 1.33
N GLN A 13 10.12 27.82 1.02
CA GLN A 13 10.57 27.31 -0.27
C GLN A 13 9.47 26.60 -1.07
N VAL A 14 8.46 26.05 -0.39
CA VAL A 14 7.35 25.29 -0.99
C VAL A 14 6.03 25.57 -0.26
N THR A 15 4.92 25.38 -0.96
CA THR A 15 3.57 25.57 -0.42
C THR A 15 2.98 24.26 0.13
N PHE A 16 2.06 24.38 1.08
CA PHE A 16 1.36 23.26 1.74
C PHE A 16 -0.16 23.49 1.70
N ASN A 17 -0.67 23.98 0.57
CA ASN A 17 -2.06 24.42 0.44
C ASN A 17 -3.02 23.24 0.19
N ASN A 18 -2.55 22.18 -0.47
CA ASN A 18 -3.35 21.01 -0.79
C ASN A 18 -3.27 19.95 0.30
N LYS A 19 -4.41 19.30 0.54
CA LYS A 19 -4.50 18.15 1.44
C LYS A 19 -3.78 16.95 0.82
N ALA A 20 -2.74 16.46 1.49
CA ALA A 20 -2.05 15.23 1.12
C ALA A 20 -2.63 14.05 1.91
N HIS A 21 -3.52 13.29 1.27
CA HIS A 21 -4.09 12.10 1.89
C HIS A 21 -3.04 11.00 2.01
N THR A 22 -2.89 10.45 3.22
CA THR A 22 -1.88 9.40 3.49
C THR A 22 -2.18 8.13 2.71
N ILE A 23 -3.45 7.72 2.72
CA ILE A 23 -4.04 6.72 1.82
C ILE A 23 -5.03 7.45 0.89
N PRO A 24 -5.02 7.18 -0.43
CA PRO A 24 -5.88 7.88 -1.38
C PRO A 24 -7.35 7.95 -0.95
N GLN A 25 -7.97 9.12 -1.09
CA GLN A 25 -9.39 9.33 -0.76
C GLN A 25 -10.32 8.39 -1.57
N SER A 26 -9.89 7.98 -2.76
CA SER A 26 -10.59 6.98 -3.57
C SER A 26 -10.64 5.57 -2.96
N LEU A 27 -9.83 5.29 -1.93
CA LEU A 27 -9.90 4.12 -1.06
C LEU A 27 -10.63 4.42 0.26
N CYS A 28 -11.34 5.56 0.33
CA CYS A 28 -11.95 6.12 1.53
C CYS A 28 -10.96 6.49 2.65
N GLY A 29 -9.69 6.74 2.30
CA GLY A 29 -8.72 7.31 3.23
C GLY A 29 -9.16 8.72 3.68
N LYS A 30 -9.29 8.91 5.00
CA LYS A 30 -9.72 10.18 5.62
C LYS A 30 -8.55 10.99 6.18
N ASN A 31 -7.45 10.31 6.46
CA ASN A 31 -6.28 10.85 7.12
C ASN A 31 -5.43 11.68 6.15
N ILE A 32 -4.83 12.76 6.67
CA ILE A 32 -4.00 13.71 5.93
C ILE A 32 -2.63 13.79 6.62
N CYS A 33 -1.55 13.88 5.85
CA CYS A 33 -0.24 14.25 6.35
C CYS A 33 0.02 15.73 6.02
N GLU A 34 0.05 16.58 7.05
CA GLU A 34 0.23 18.03 6.86
C GLU A 34 1.63 18.43 6.41
N ASN A 35 2.61 17.54 6.58
CA ASN A 35 4.02 17.77 6.28
C ASN A 35 4.40 17.25 4.88
N VAL A 36 3.46 17.31 3.92
CA VAL A 36 3.71 17.05 2.50
C VAL A 36 3.40 18.30 1.69
N CYS A 37 4.41 18.85 1.01
CA CYS A 37 4.22 20.04 0.19
C CYS A 37 3.49 19.73 -1.12
N ASP A 38 2.91 20.76 -1.73
CA ASP A 38 2.10 20.66 -2.95
C ASP A 38 2.86 20.00 -4.11
N LYS A 39 4.15 20.30 -4.25
CA LYS A 39 5.01 19.71 -5.28
C LYS A 39 5.19 18.21 -5.09
N CYS A 40 5.36 17.74 -3.85
CA CYS A 40 5.52 16.32 -3.56
C CYS A 40 4.17 15.60 -3.62
N ASN A 41 3.09 16.21 -3.13
CA ASN A 41 1.74 15.70 -3.27
C ASN A 41 1.39 15.45 -4.75
N SER A 42 1.60 16.49 -5.58
CA SER A 42 1.39 16.43 -7.04
C SER A 42 2.26 15.36 -7.72
N TYR A 43 3.50 15.16 -7.27
CA TYR A 43 4.39 14.14 -7.81
C TYR A 43 3.81 12.73 -7.70
N PHE A 44 3.21 12.37 -6.56
CA PHE A 44 2.63 11.05 -6.34
C PHE A 44 1.34 10.81 -7.14
N GLY A 45 0.56 11.88 -7.36
CA GLY A 45 -0.69 11.84 -8.12
C GLY A 45 -0.52 11.86 -9.65
N ASN A 46 0.61 12.36 -10.16
CA ASN A 46 0.82 12.57 -11.59
C ASN A 46 1.54 11.43 -12.32
N ILE A 47 1.18 11.23 -13.59
CA ILE A 47 1.82 10.29 -14.51
C ILE A 47 3.26 10.71 -14.78
N GLN A 48 4.18 9.75 -14.78
CA GLN A 48 5.60 9.99 -15.05
C GLN A 48 6.07 9.03 -16.15
N ASN A 49 6.69 9.56 -17.21
CA ASN A 49 7.26 8.75 -18.29
C ASN A 49 6.28 7.70 -18.87
N ARG A 50 5.00 8.08 -19.04
CA ARG A 50 3.90 7.21 -19.52
C ARG A 50 3.57 6.02 -18.60
N ILE A 51 4.13 5.96 -17.40
CA ILE A 51 3.80 5.00 -16.34
C ILE A 51 2.68 5.61 -15.49
N PRO A 52 1.63 4.84 -15.11
CA PRO A 52 0.62 5.29 -14.17
C PRO A 52 1.24 5.90 -12.91
N SER A 53 0.57 6.91 -12.35
CA SER A 53 1.02 7.54 -11.11
C SER A 53 1.02 6.55 -9.96
N ILE A 54 1.81 6.84 -8.93
CA ILE A 54 1.92 5.99 -7.74
C ILE A 54 0.53 5.84 -7.08
N GLU A 55 -0.22 6.95 -6.97
CA GLU A 55 -1.57 6.91 -6.41
C GLU A 55 -2.54 6.11 -7.27
N THR A 56 -2.49 6.21 -8.60
CA THR A 56 -3.32 5.38 -9.48
C THR A 56 -3.02 3.91 -9.25
N VAL A 57 -1.75 3.51 -9.13
CA VAL A 57 -1.40 2.10 -8.87
C VAL A 57 -1.92 1.62 -7.51
N ILE A 58 -1.78 2.41 -6.44
CA ILE A 58 -2.32 2.07 -5.12
C ILE A 58 -3.86 1.94 -5.19
N LYS A 59 -4.53 2.92 -5.79
CA LYS A 59 -5.99 2.93 -6.00
C LYS A 59 -6.46 1.69 -6.73
N GLU A 60 -5.81 1.33 -7.83
CA GLU A 60 -6.17 0.19 -8.67
C GLU A 60 -5.92 -1.15 -7.96
N THR A 61 -4.86 -1.23 -7.16
CA THR A 61 -4.51 -2.43 -6.40
C THR A 61 -5.58 -2.73 -5.35
N PHE A 62 -5.88 -1.73 -4.52
CA PHE A 62 -6.68 -1.97 -3.32
C PHE A 62 -8.18 -1.76 -3.51
N ASN A 63 -8.63 -0.99 -4.50
CA ASN A 63 -10.09 -0.86 -4.71
C ASN A 63 -10.73 -2.18 -5.13
N ILE A 64 -10.03 -3.03 -5.90
CA ILE A 64 -10.58 -4.32 -6.30
C ILE A 64 -10.82 -5.20 -5.07
N SER A 65 -9.81 -5.34 -4.21
CA SER A 65 -9.91 -6.08 -2.95
C SER A 65 -10.99 -5.50 -2.03
N ARG A 66 -11.01 -4.18 -1.89
CA ARG A 66 -12.02 -3.46 -1.10
C ARG A 66 -13.44 -3.72 -1.62
N MET A 67 -13.65 -3.70 -2.94
CA MET A 67 -14.95 -4.01 -3.51
C MET A 67 -15.39 -5.44 -3.19
N ILE A 68 -14.48 -6.41 -3.19
CA ILE A 68 -14.79 -7.80 -2.84
C ILE A 68 -15.18 -7.92 -1.37
N LEU A 69 -14.48 -7.21 -0.48
CA LEU A 69 -14.78 -7.16 0.96
C LEU A 69 -16.13 -6.47 1.26
N LEU A 70 -16.53 -5.49 0.44
CA LEU A 70 -17.78 -4.74 0.62
C LEU A 70 -18.96 -5.33 -0.15
N ASP A 71 -18.71 -6.16 -1.16
CA ASP A 71 -19.76 -6.92 -1.85
C ASP A 71 -20.42 -7.92 -0.89
N SER A 72 -19.62 -8.55 0.00
CA SER A 72 -20.15 -9.38 1.09
C SER A 72 -21.05 -8.62 2.07
N SER A 73 -20.86 -7.32 2.24
CA SER A 73 -21.71 -6.47 3.09
C SER A 73 -22.85 -5.77 2.32
N ASN A 74 -23.01 -6.04 1.02
CA ASN A 74 -24.06 -5.47 0.15
C ASN A 74 -24.06 -3.91 0.12
N GLU A 75 -22.88 -3.29 0.33
CA GLU A 75 -22.70 -1.83 0.42
C GLU A 75 -22.37 -1.16 -0.92
N VAL A 76 -22.04 -1.93 -1.96
CA VAL A 76 -21.56 -1.42 -3.26
C VAL A 76 -22.55 -1.72 -4.39
N GLY A 77 -22.93 -0.72 -5.19
CA GLY A 77 -23.82 -0.92 -6.34
C GLY A 77 -24.71 0.27 -6.71
N LYS A 78 -25.64 0.05 -7.65
CA LYS A 78 -26.67 1.05 -8.02
C LYS A 78 -27.62 1.21 -6.83
N ASN A 79 -27.84 2.45 -6.39
CA ASN A 79 -28.66 2.79 -5.20
C ASN A 79 -28.11 2.24 -3.88
N LYS A 80 -26.79 2.05 -3.77
CA LYS A 80 -26.10 1.65 -2.54
C LYS A 80 -25.28 2.80 -1.98
N ALA A 81 -24.85 2.66 -0.72
CA ALA A 81 -24.05 3.66 -0.03
C ALA A 81 -22.74 3.98 -0.75
N LEU A 82 -22.15 3.01 -1.45
CA LEU A 82 -20.92 3.17 -2.20
C LEU A 82 -21.12 2.89 -3.70
N ALA A 83 -20.67 3.83 -4.53
CA ALA A 83 -20.65 3.66 -5.97
C ALA A 83 -19.65 2.56 -6.38
N ARG A 84 -19.96 1.87 -7.49
CA ARG A 84 -19.07 0.83 -8.03
C ARG A 84 -17.82 1.48 -8.63
N PHE A 85 -16.65 1.17 -8.08
CA PHE A 85 -15.37 1.61 -8.65
C PHE A 85 -15.19 1.07 -10.08
N LYS A 86 -14.82 1.97 -11.00
CA LYS A 86 -14.47 1.65 -12.38
C LYS A 86 -12.95 1.73 -12.53
N SER A 87 -12.33 0.56 -12.58
CA SER A 87 -10.89 0.43 -12.79
C SER A 87 -10.45 1.01 -14.14
N GLU A 88 -9.36 1.75 -14.14
CA GLU A 88 -8.68 2.27 -15.32
C GLU A 88 -7.87 1.18 -16.00
N LEU A 89 -7.23 0.30 -15.21
CA LEU A 89 -6.25 -0.70 -15.67
C LEU A 89 -6.85 -2.08 -15.97
N PHE A 90 -7.96 -2.42 -15.34
CA PHE A 90 -8.52 -3.77 -15.32
C PHE A 90 -9.99 -3.81 -15.75
N ASN A 91 -10.37 -4.91 -16.37
CA ASN A 91 -11.76 -5.34 -16.49
C ASN A 91 -12.06 -6.25 -15.29
N VAL A 92 -12.99 -5.83 -14.44
CA VAL A 92 -13.30 -6.51 -13.17
C VAL A 92 -14.71 -7.10 -13.21
N ASN A 93 -14.80 -8.43 -13.13
CA ASN A 93 -16.04 -9.15 -12.91
C ASN A 93 -16.10 -9.63 -11.47
N LEU A 94 -16.77 -8.84 -10.61
CA LEU A 94 -16.90 -9.15 -9.18
C LEU A 94 -17.66 -10.45 -8.91
N LYS A 95 -18.76 -10.70 -9.64
CA LYS A 95 -19.55 -11.94 -9.49
C LYS A 95 -18.72 -13.20 -9.70
N GLN A 96 -17.81 -13.18 -10.68
CA GLN A 96 -16.91 -14.29 -10.97
C GLN A 96 -15.55 -14.16 -10.27
N LYS A 97 -15.31 -13.09 -9.50
CA LYS A 97 -14.01 -12.72 -8.93
C LYS A 97 -12.86 -12.78 -9.96
N LYS A 98 -13.14 -12.37 -11.20
CA LYS A 98 -12.16 -12.37 -12.31
C LYS A 98 -11.68 -10.95 -12.61
N VAL A 99 -10.36 -10.79 -12.69
CA VAL A 99 -9.69 -9.56 -13.07
C VAL A 99 -8.84 -9.83 -14.30
N ARG A 100 -9.00 -9.01 -15.34
CA ARG A 100 -8.20 -9.07 -16.56
C ARG A 100 -7.59 -7.71 -16.83
N VAL A 101 -6.28 -7.67 -17.12
CA VAL A 101 -5.62 -6.44 -17.58
C VAL A 101 -6.28 -5.98 -18.88
N LYS A 102 -6.58 -4.70 -19.01
CA LYS A 102 -7.13 -4.18 -20.28
C LYS A 102 -6.06 -4.28 -21.40
N PRO A 103 -6.46 -4.61 -22.64
CA PRO A 103 -5.51 -4.82 -23.75
C PRO A 103 -4.47 -3.72 -23.93
N LYS A 104 -4.85 -2.45 -23.77
CA LYS A 104 -3.96 -1.28 -23.88
C LYS A 104 -2.77 -1.27 -22.91
N TYR A 105 -2.84 -2.04 -21.82
CA TYR A 105 -1.76 -2.18 -20.84
C TYR A 105 -1.02 -3.50 -20.95
N SER A 106 -1.69 -4.59 -21.36
CA SER A 106 -1.05 -5.89 -21.54
C SER A 106 0.01 -5.88 -22.65
N LEU A 107 -0.15 -5.02 -23.65
CA LEU A 107 0.79 -4.86 -24.77
C LEU A 107 2.03 -4.01 -24.43
N ARG A 108 2.09 -3.40 -23.24
CA ARG A 108 3.23 -2.56 -22.85
C ARG A 108 4.36 -3.42 -22.29
N GLN A 109 5.56 -3.28 -22.85
CA GLN A 109 6.76 -3.95 -22.34
C GLN A 109 6.99 -3.56 -20.87
N ASN A 110 7.39 -4.54 -20.05
CA ASN A 110 7.66 -4.36 -18.62
C ASN A 110 6.49 -3.83 -17.78
N PHE A 111 5.24 -3.85 -18.28
CA PHE A 111 4.08 -3.33 -17.54
C PHE A 111 3.98 -3.91 -16.13
N GLN A 112 4.09 -5.23 -16.00
CA GLN A 112 3.99 -5.91 -14.70
C GLN A 112 5.08 -5.47 -13.71
N LYS A 113 6.32 -5.30 -14.19
CA LYS A 113 7.45 -4.85 -13.35
C LYS A 113 7.31 -3.37 -12.97
N ASN A 114 6.92 -2.53 -13.91
CA ASN A 114 6.70 -1.10 -13.67
C ASN A 114 5.57 -0.87 -12.67
N MET A 115 4.47 -1.63 -12.81
CA MET A 115 3.34 -1.60 -11.87
C MET A 115 3.74 -2.11 -10.49
N ALA A 116 4.49 -3.21 -10.40
CA ALA A 116 5.03 -3.70 -9.13
C ALA A 116 5.90 -2.65 -8.44
N ARG A 117 6.80 -1.99 -9.18
CA ARG A 117 7.65 -0.92 -8.66
C ARG A 117 6.84 0.29 -8.17
N GLN A 118 5.83 0.73 -8.91
CA GLN A 118 4.96 1.82 -8.46
C GLN A 118 4.14 1.43 -7.23
N LEU A 119 3.69 0.17 -7.14
CA LEU A 119 3.03 -0.35 -5.95
C LEU A 119 3.98 -0.32 -4.75
N LYS A 120 5.20 -0.87 -4.89
CA LYS A 120 6.25 -0.80 -3.85
C LYS A 120 6.42 0.66 -3.39
N ARG A 121 6.73 1.58 -4.30
CA ARG A 121 6.93 3.01 -3.98
C ARG A 121 5.72 3.64 -3.29
N GLY A 122 4.50 3.27 -3.70
CA GLY A 122 3.27 3.74 -3.08
C GLY A 122 3.03 3.21 -1.67
N ILE A 123 3.36 1.95 -1.39
CA ILE A 123 3.29 1.40 -0.04
C ILE A 123 4.28 2.11 0.89
N TYR A 124 5.51 2.31 0.43
CA TYR A 124 6.52 3.06 1.18
C TYR A 124 6.10 4.53 1.39
N LYS A 125 5.36 5.15 0.44
CA LYS A 125 4.71 6.45 0.62
C LYS A 125 3.69 6.41 1.76
N VAL A 126 2.73 5.49 1.68
CA VAL A 126 1.68 5.33 2.69
C VAL A 126 2.31 5.15 4.08
N TYR A 127 3.32 4.29 4.18
CA TYR A 127 4.05 4.08 5.44
C TYR A 127 4.64 5.36 6.01
N LEU A 128 5.43 6.10 5.22
CA LEU A 128 6.13 7.28 5.73
C LEU A 128 5.17 8.41 6.12
N GLU A 129 4.09 8.60 5.35
CA GLU A 129 3.08 9.61 5.63
C GLU A 129 2.19 9.26 6.83
N GLU A 130 1.79 7.99 6.99
CA GLU A 130 1.07 7.54 8.18
C GLU A 130 1.96 7.59 9.43
N ARG A 131 3.25 7.26 9.29
CA ARG A 131 4.24 7.38 10.36
C ARG A 131 4.38 8.83 10.81
N GLU A 132 4.48 9.77 9.88
CA GLU A 132 4.53 11.19 10.22
C GLU A 132 3.27 11.62 10.97
N ARG A 133 2.09 11.24 10.46
CA ARG A 133 0.82 11.58 11.09
C ARG A 133 0.70 11.07 12.53
N GLN A 134 1.17 9.85 12.80
CA GLN A 134 0.97 9.20 14.11
C GLN A 134 2.13 9.38 15.08
N LYS A 135 3.37 9.53 14.59
CA LYS A 135 4.59 9.55 15.40
C LYS A 135 5.41 10.83 15.23
N GLY A 136 5.22 11.59 14.15
CA GLY A 136 5.93 12.85 13.89
C GLY A 136 7.44 12.71 13.68
N ASP A 137 7.93 11.50 13.39
CA ASP A 137 9.36 11.19 13.29
C ASP A 137 9.81 10.83 11.87
N ALA A 138 8.97 11.10 10.86
CA ALA A 138 9.30 10.70 9.49
C ALA A 138 10.51 11.45 8.97
N LEU A 139 10.76 12.69 9.39
CA LEU A 139 11.93 13.50 9.01
C LEU A 139 13.29 12.92 9.41
N ASN A 140 13.32 11.89 10.26
CA ASN A 140 14.56 11.23 10.66
C ASN A 140 15.32 10.68 9.43
N GLU A 141 16.65 10.84 9.44
CA GLU A 141 17.57 10.42 8.39
C GLU A 141 17.53 8.91 8.12
N LYS A 142 17.17 8.10 9.12
CA LYS A 142 16.96 6.65 8.91
C LYS A 142 15.94 6.34 7.81
N TYR A 143 15.03 7.29 7.49
CA TYR A 143 14.04 7.15 6.43
C TYR A 143 14.46 7.74 5.07
N ASP A 144 15.70 8.20 4.92
CA ASP A 144 16.14 8.80 3.64
C ASP A 144 16.12 7.81 2.49
N PHE A 145 16.39 6.53 2.76
CA PHE A 145 16.25 5.48 1.74
C PHE A 145 14.80 5.36 1.22
N ILE A 146 13.81 5.62 2.07
CA ILE A 146 12.39 5.65 1.68
C ILE A 146 12.12 6.83 0.75
N ARG A 147 12.69 8.01 1.04
CA ARG A 147 12.57 9.20 0.17
C ARG A 147 13.22 8.97 -1.18
N GLU A 148 14.46 8.49 -1.16
CA GLU A 148 15.22 8.11 -2.35
C GLU A 148 14.40 7.17 -3.25
N PHE A 149 13.80 6.13 -2.67
CA PHE A 149 13.01 5.18 -3.41
C PHE A 149 11.65 5.71 -3.88
N SER A 150 10.81 6.15 -2.94
CA SER A 150 9.43 6.54 -3.24
C SER A 150 9.35 7.86 -4.00
N ARG A 151 10.14 8.87 -3.62
CA ARG A 151 10.08 10.21 -4.22
C ARG A 151 11.05 10.40 -5.38
N TYR A 152 12.25 9.81 -5.33
CA TYR A 152 13.29 10.04 -6.34
C TYR A 152 13.56 8.83 -7.24
N ASN A 153 12.85 7.71 -7.00
CA ASN A 153 12.95 6.49 -7.80
C ASN A 153 14.35 5.85 -7.78
N LEU A 154 15.10 6.01 -6.69
CA LEU A 154 16.45 5.48 -6.50
C LEU A 154 16.44 4.18 -5.66
N GLY A 155 17.24 3.19 -6.07
CA GLY A 155 17.29 1.87 -5.42
C GLY A 155 16.05 0.99 -5.69
N ASP A 156 16.00 -0.17 -5.04
CA ASP A 156 14.82 -1.04 -5.01
C ASP A 156 14.73 -1.74 -3.65
N PHE A 157 13.56 -1.64 -3.02
CA PHE A 157 13.33 -2.16 -1.67
C PHE A 157 12.17 -3.16 -1.67
N PRO A 158 12.21 -4.19 -0.82
CA PRO A 158 11.24 -5.26 -0.87
C PRO A 158 9.85 -4.77 -0.44
N LEU A 159 8.84 -5.30 -1.12
CA LEU A 159 7.47 -5.39 -0.62
C LEU A 159 7.15 -6.88 -0.58
N ILE A 160 6.94 -7.41 0.61
CA ILE A 160 6.72 -8.84 0.84
C ILE A 160 5.22 -9.06 1.01
N TYR A 161 4.69 -10.05 0.33
CA TYR A 161 3.30 -10.47 0.42
C TYR A 161 3.18 -11.77 1.21
N PHE A 162 2.18 -11.84 2.09
CA PHE A 162 1.84 -13.06 2.82
C PHE A 162 0.50 -13.63 2.34
N ARG A 163 0.53 -14.84 1.80
CA ARG A 163 -0.67 -15.55 1.36
C ARG A 163 -1.32 -16.27 2.55
N ARG A 164 -2.59 -15.97 2.82
CA ARG A 164 -3.36 -16.63 3.87
C ARG A 164 -3.66 -18.09 3.50
N LYS A 165 -3.73 -18.97 4.51
CA LYS A 165 -4.22 -20.35 4.39
C LYS A 165 -5.75 -20.42 4.31
N ASN A 166 -6.41 -19.55 5.07
CA ASN A 166 -7.87 -19.57 5.24
C ASN A 166 -8.46 -18.19 4.87
N GLY A 167 -9.70 -18.20 4.39
CA GLY A 167 -10.44 -16.98 4.00
C GLY A 167 -10.95 -16.13 5.15
N ILE A 168 -10.77 -16.59 6.41
CA ILE A 168 -11.19 -15.84 7.59
C ILE A 168 -10.22 -14.67 7.78
N MET A 169 -10.75 -13.46 7.59
CA MET A 169 -10.04 -12.21 7.86
C MET A 169 -10.67 -11.57 9.10
N MET A 170 -9.93 -11.53 10.20
CA MET A 170 -10.34 -10.77 11.38
C MET A 170 -10.14 -9.28 11.09
N MET A 171 -11.10 -8.66 10.41
CA MET A 171 -11.08 -7.23 10.15
C MET A 171 -12.30 -6.58 10.78
N LEU A 172 -12.08 -5.45 11.45
CA LEU A 172 -13.18 -4.59 11.88
C LEU A 172 -13.79 -3.96 10.62
N GLU A 173 -15.13 -3.97 10.49
CA GLU A 173 -15.82 -3.40 9.33
C GLU A 173 -15.43 -1.95 9.05
N GLU A 174 -15.10 -1.20 10.10
CA GLU A 174 -14.65 0.20 10.03
C GLU A 174 -13.34 0.36 9.25
N TRP A 175 -12.44 -0.62 9.29
CA TRP A 175 -11.14 -0.57 8.60
C TRP A 175 -11.28 -0.70 7.07
N ASN A 176 -12.38 -1.30 6.59
CA ASN A 176 -12.73 -1.31 5.16
C ASN A 176 -13.32 0.02 4.69
N LYS A 177 -13.93 0.77 5.62
CA LYS A 177 -14.58 2.06 5.37
C LYS A 177 -13.60 3.23 5.50
N SER A 178 -12.57 3.10 6.33
CA SER A 178 -11.52 4.10 6.54
C SER A 178 -10.18 3.39 6.80
N PRO A 179 -9.50 2.91 5.74
CA PRO A 179 -8.23 2.21 5.91
C PRO A 179 -7.16 3.15 6.48
N GLU A 180 -6.34 2.62 7.36
CA GLU A 180 -5.14 3.26 7.92
C GLU A 180 -4.08 2.21 8.28
N LEU A 181 -2.84 2.63 8.51
CA LEU A 181 -1.81 1.74 9.04
C LEU A 181 -1.75 1.91 10.56
N ILE A 182 -1.79 0.81 11.30
CA ILE A 182 -1.74 0.87 12.77
C ILE A 182 -0.28 0.70 13.23
N PHE A 183 0.27 1.71 13.91
CA PHE A 183 1.64 1.66 14.47
C PHE A 183 1.67 1.30 15.95
N ASP A 184 0.56 1.46 16.67
CA ASP A 184 0.49 1.09 18.09
C ASP A 184 0.32 -0.42 18.23
N GLU A 185 1.33 -1.07 18.83
CA GLU A 185 1.40 -2.52 19.00
C GLU A 185 0.19 -3.12 19.72
N ARG A 186 -0.48 -2.36 20.58
CA ARG A 186 -1.66 -2.81 21.34
C ARG A 186 -2.86 -3.10 20.45
N TYR A 187 -2.94 -2.43 19.30
CA TYR A 187 -4.05 -2.55 18.35
C TYR A 187 -3.70 -3.36 17.11
N ARG A 188 -2.49 -3.92 17.04
CA ARG A 188 -2.04 -4.74 15.91
C ARG A 188 -2.32 -6.21 16.15
N MET A 189 -2.55 -6.92 15.05
CA MET A 189 -2.67 -8.37 15.08
C MET A 189 -1.35 -8.98 15.56
N LYS A 190 -1.41 -9.93 16.48
CA LYS A 190 -0.23 -10.57 17.11
C LYS A 190 0.71 -11.24 16.10
N TYR A 191 0.22 -11.57 14.91
CA TYR A 191 1.04 -12.16 13.85
C TYR A 191 1.86 -11.15 13.05
N LEU A 192 1.62 -9.84 13.22
CA LEU A 192 2.34 -8.78 12.52
C LEU A 192 3.60 -8.41 13.29
N LEU A 193 4.75 -8.64 12.67
CA LEU A 193 6.03 -8.26 13.25
C LEU A 193 6.33 -6.79 13.01
N ASP A 194 6.88 -6.15 14.03
CA ASP A 194 7.52 -4.84 13.95
C ASP A 194 8.89 -4.96 14.60
N ASN A 195 9.94 -4.85 13.78
CA ASN A 195 11.30 -4.85 14.28
C ASN A 195 12.09 -3.70 13.62
N HIS A 196 13.36 -3.56 14.00
CA HIS A 196 14.18 -2.45 13.54
C HIS A 196 14.32 -2.37 12.00
N ASN A 197 14.22 -3.50 11.31
CA ASN A 197 14.51 -3.60 9.88
C ASN A 197 13.28 -3.91 9.01
N PHE A 198 12.18 -4.38 9.60
CA PHE A 198 10.95 -4.73 8.89
C PHE A 198 9.71 -4.28 9.66
N PHE A 199 8.72 -3.82 8.92
CA PHE A 199 7.39 -3.46 9.45
C PHE A 199 6.33 -4.19 8.65
N GLU A 200 5.54 -5.01 9.34
CA GLU A 200 4.44 -5.75 8.77
C GLU A 200 3.09 -5.13 9.11
N PHE A 201 2.19 -5.07 8.15
CA PHE A 201 0.89 -4.46 8.34
C PHE A 201 -0.18 -5.15 7.52
N GLU A 202 -1.42 -4.91 7.90
CA GLU A 202 -2.58 -5.32 7.14
C GLU A 202 -3.22 -4.09 6.49
N LEU A 203 -3.56 -4.22 5.21
CA LEU A 203 -4.25 -3.17 4.46
C LEU A 203 -5.27 -3.81 3.53
N LEU A 204 -6.55 -3.57 3.80
CA LEU A 204 -7.68 -4.01 2.98
C LEU A 204 -7.63 -5.52 2.64
N GLY A 205 -7.43 -6.35 3.68
CA GLY A 205 -7.41 -7.81 3.59
C GLY A 205 -6.06 -8.43 3.20
N HIS A 206 -5.05 -7.60 2.91
CA HIS A 206 -3.71 -8.04 2.54
C HIS A 206 -2.73 -7.84 3.67
N VAL A 207 -1.92 -8.85 3.95
CA VAL A 207 -0.81 -8.76 4.90
C VAL A 207 0.48 -8.58 4.12
N LEU A 208 1.22 -7.53 4.46
CA LEU A 208 2.39 -7.04 3.73
C LEU A 208 3.54 -6.76 4.70
N ALA A 209 4.78 -6.81 4.20
CA ALA A 209 5.93 -6.23 4.89
C ALA A 209 6.72 -5.30 4.00
N ILE A 210 7.32 -4.28 4.61
CA ILE A 210 8.36 -3.45 4.01
C ILE A 210 9.61 -3.48 4.88
N SER A 211 10.76 -3.16 4.28
CA SER A 211 11.95 -2.85 5.06
C SER A 211 11.85 -1.43 5.65
N THR A 212 12.25 -1.27 6.90
CA THR A 212 12.32 0.02 7.62
C THR A 212 13.75 0.52 7.82
N SER A 213 14.73 -0.20 7.25
CA SER A 213 16.16 0.10 7.30
C SER A 213 16.80 -0.15 5.94
N ARG A 214 17.78 0.70 5.58
CA ARG A 214 18.61 0.51 4.38
C ARG A 214 19.39 -0.81 4.43
N ASN A 215 19.75 -1.27 5.63
CA ASN A 215 20.57 -2.45 5.86
C ASN A 215 19.74 -3.71 6.15
N PHE A 216 18.48 -3.76 5.72
CA PHE A 216 17.55 -4.88 5.99
C PHE A 216 18.10 -6.24 5.56
N VAL A 217 19.00 -6.28 4.57
CA VAL A 217 19.64 -7.51 4.08
C VAL A 217 20.39 -8.22 5.21
N LEU A 218 20.99 -7.48 6.15
CA LEU A 218 21.76 -8.03 7.25
C LEU A 218 20.92 -8.84 8.24
N SER A 219 19.63 -8.54 8.37
CA SER A 219 18.72 -9.26 9.27
C SER A 219 17.66 -10.08 8.53
N ARG A 220 17.80 -10.24 7.21
CA ARG A 220 16.78 -10.86 6.37
C ARG A 220 16.49 -12.30 6.80
N ASP A 221 17.54 -13.07 7.05
CA ASP A 221 17.38 -14.50 7.37
C ASP A 221 16.74 -14.70 8.75
N THR A 222 17.13 -13.88 9.74
CA THR A 222 16.48 -13.83 11.05
C THR A 222 15.01 -13.47 10.93
N TYR A 223 14.70 -12.40 10.17
CA TYR A 223 13.33 -11.97 9.91
C TYR A 223 12.48 -13.07 9.25
N ILE A 224 13.01 -13.75 8.23
CA ILE A 224 12.32 -14.86 7.55
C ILE A 224 12.01 -15.99 8.53
N LYS A 225 12.95 -16.33 9.43
CA LYS A 225 12.75 -17.39 10.43
C LYS A 225 11.65 -17.01 11.43
N GLU A 226 11.69 -15.80 11.95
CA GLU A 226 10.72 -15.29 12.92
C GLU A 226 9.31 -15.20 12.32
N THR A 227 9.19 -14.60 11.13
CA THR A 227 7.88 -14.40 10.49
C THR A 227 7.24 -15.73 10.10
N LYS A 228 8.02 -16.72 9.61
CA LYS A 228 7.51 -18.07 9.34
C LYS A 228 6.96 -18.74 10.59
N LYS A 229 7.69 -18.67 11.72
CA LYS A 229 7.26 -19.26 12.98
C LYS A 229 5.93 -18.67 13.47
N VAL A 230 5.80 -17.35 13.46
CA VAL A 230 4.60 -16.67 13.97
C VAL A 230 3.39 -16.83 13.03
N LYS A 231 3.62 -17.11 11.74
CA LYS A 231 2.57 -17.20 10.72
C LYS A 231 2.23 -18.61 10.26
N GLU A 232 2.90 -19.63 10.81
CA GLU A 232 2.82 -21.01 10.33
C GLU A 232 1.37 -21.52 10.26
N GLU A 233 0.51 -21.17 11.20
CA GLU A 233 -0.88 -21.63 11.24
C GLU A 233 -1.82 -20.86 10.29
N LEU A 234 -1.52 -19.60 10.00
CA LEU A 234 -2.44 -18.68 9.33
C LEU A 234 -2.07 -18.39 7.86
N PHE A 235 -0.82 -18.63 7.46
CA PHE A 235 -0.29 -18.25 6.15
C PHE A 235 0.46 -19.40 5.48
N SER A 236 0.28 -19.54 4.17
CA SER A 236 0.83 -20.64 3.36
C SER A 236 2.14 -20.27 2.71
N GLU A 237 2.29 -19.01 2.29
CA GLU A 237 3.44 -18.54 1.54
C GLU A 237 3.82 -17.11 1.92
N MET A 238 5.10 -16.81 1.79
CA MET A 238 5.65 -15.46 1.85
C MET A 238 6.61 -15.28 0.67
N PHE A 239 6.42 -14.23 -0.11
CA PHE A 239 7.28 -13.95 -1.27
C PHE A 239 7.40 -12.43 -1.53
N PRO A 240 8.54 -11.97 -2.07
CA PRO A 240 8.65 -10.59 -2.56
C PRO A 240 7.79 -10.40 -3.81
N ILE A 241 7.17 -9.23 -3.93
CA ILE A 241 6.44 -8.84 -5.14
C ILE A 241 7.45 -8.36 -6.19
N GLU A 242 7.61 -9.10 -7.28
CA GLU A 242 8.50 -8.75 -8.39
C GLU A 242 7.71 -8.31 -9.63
N LYS A 243 6.50 -8.84 -9.77
CA LYS A 243 5.54 -8.52 -10.82
C LYS A 243 4.20 -8.20 -10.18
N PHE A 244 3.42 -7.34 -10.83
CA PHE A 244 2.15 -6.89 -10.26
C PHE A 244 1.12 -8.02 -10.08
N ASN A 245 1.20 -9.07 -10.91
CA ASN A 245 0.37 -10.27 -10.78
C ASN A 245 0.78 -11.22 -9.64
N ASP A 246 1.88 -10.96 -8.95
CA ASP A 246 2.23 -11.65 -7.70
C ASP A 246 1.26 -11.23 -6.57
N PHE A 247 0.66 -10.04 -6.67
CA PHE A 247 -0.34 -9.54 -5.74
C PHE A 247 -1.73 -10.11 -6.07
N ASP A 248 -2.40 -10.72 -5.08
CA ASP A 248 -3.75 -11.26 -5.26
C ASP A 248 -4.83 -10.19 -5.13
N LEU A 249 -5.07 -9.43 -6.20
CA LEU A 249 -6.11 -8.38 -6.27
C LEU A 249 -7.53 -8.86 -5.93
N THR A 250 -7.77 -10.17 -6.06
CA THR A 250 -9.12 -10.76 -6.00
C THR A 250 -9.45 -11.41 -4.68
N LEU A 251 -8.52 -11.42 -3.72
CA LEU A 251 -8.67 -12.13 -2.46
C LEU A 251 -9.23 -13.54 -2.70
N LYS A 252 -8.59 -14.32 -3.58
CA LYS A 252 -9.09 -15.64 -4.04
C LYS A 252 -9.39 -16.58 -2.88
N ILE A 253 -8.66 -16.40 -1.78
CA ILE A 253 -8.85 -17.17 -0.56
C ILE A 253 -10.25 -17.02 0.07
N MET A 254 -10.98 -15.95 -0.25
CA MET A 254 -12.39 -15.74 0.16
C MET A 254 -13.39 -16.39 -0.80
N ALA A 255 -12.96 -17.12 -1.83
CA ALA A 255 -13.84 -17.74 -2.82
C ALA A 255 -14.16 -19.22 -2.55
N ASN A 256 -13.77 -19.72 -1.39
CA ASN A 256 -14.04 -21.08 -0.92
C ASN A 256 -15.16 -21.09 0.12
#